data_AF-A0A7V9RFG9-F1
#
_entry.id   AF-A0A7V9RFG9-F1
#
_cell.length_a   1.000
_cell.length_b   1.000
_cell.length_c   1.000
_cell.angle_alpha   90.00
_cell.angle_beta   90.00
_cell.angle_gamma   90.00
#
_symmetry.space_group_name_H-M   'P 1'
#
loop_
_entity.id
_entity.type
_entity.pdbx_description
1 polymer ?
#
loop_
_entity_poly.entity_id
_entity_poly.type
_entity_poly.pdbx_seq_one_letter_code
_entity_poly.pdbx_strand_id
1 'polypeptide(L)'
;MKKLVCAFFVLFAACGNDSPDVCIETGVACTADADCCVGNCDDTTGLCFDGPECVETGVACAADADCCVGNCDDTTGLCARTVGVCLTEGDACGSGPDCCSFACVDFQCLGGQCVSDGAACTDNGECCGGLCTDGLCAALNIECRTSGNACATNGECCSGLCNPDGICDGAVSFCVQTGDTCTTDPECCGGLCNITDGALLGTCIVAPSSGATGCTVAGELCEQGADYAGEPLEICGGECCSRACFPFGPSGALICQPPSGCKPTGELCRDDSDCCGGPGQPDNDQSNVMCRK
;
A
#
# COMPACT_ATOMS: atom_id res chain seq x y z
N MET A 1 52.79 -50.48 -35.69
CA MET A 1 52.57 -49.30 -36.55
C MET A 1 51.22 -49.42 -37.24
N LYS A 2 50.17 -48.76 -36.71
CA LYS A 2 48.89 -48.52 -37.38
C LYS A 2 48.17 -47.41 -36.61
N LYS A 3 47.77 -46.37 -37.35
CA LYS A 3 47.13 -45.13 -36.88
C LYS A 3 45.73 -45.44 -36.32
N LEU A 4 45.35 -44.82 -35.20
CA LEU A 4 43.96 -44.74 -34.76
C LEU A 4 43.55 -43.26 -34.76
N VAL A 5 42.49 -42.97 -35.49
CA VAL A 5 41.90 -41.64 -35.68
C VAL A 5 41.03 -41.33 -34.46
N CYS A 6 41.31 -40.24 -33.74
CA CYS A 6 40.44 -39.69 -32.71
C CYS A 6 39.29 -38.93 -33.38
N ALA A 7 38.07 -39.46 -33.27
CA ALA A 7 36.85 -38.75 -33.62
C ALA A 7 36.59 -37.65 -32.58
N PHE A 8 36.51 -36.41 -33.06
CA PHE A 8 36.16 -35.23 -32.30
C PHE A 8 34.65 -35.24 -32.03
N PHE A 9 34.23 -35.60 -30.82
CA PHE A 9 32.88 -35.33 -30.34
C PHE A 9 32.91 -34.01 -29.57
N VAL A 10 32.26 -32.99 -30.12
CA VAL A 10 32.05 -31.69 -29.50
C VAL A 10 31.02 -31.86 -28.39
N LEU A 11 31.47 -31.80 -27.13
CA LEU A 11 30.61 -31.69 -25.96
C LEU A 11 30.23 -30.21 -25.80
N PHE A 12 28.93 -29.90 -25.78
CA PHE A 12 28.45 -28.59 -25.36
C PHE A 12 28.82 -28.37 -23.90
N ALA A 13 29.58 -27.31 -23.63
CA ALA A 13 29.85 -26.82 -22.28
C ALA A 13 28.60 -26.06 -21.78
N ALA A 14 27.86 -26.67 -20.87
CA ALA A 14 27.01 -25.95 -19.95
C ALA A 14 27.86 -25.61 -18.73
N CYS A 15 28.01 -24.31 -18.43
CA CYS A 15 28.60 -23.84 -17.19
C CYS A 15 27.56 -23.98 -16.07
N GLY A 16 27.45 -25.17 -15.48
CA GLY A 16 26.87 -25.35 -14.16
C GLY A 16 27.97 -25.12 -13.13
N ASN A 17 27.76 -24.18 -12.21
CA ASN A 17 28.66 -23.96 -11.08
C ASN A 17 28.39 -25.05 -10.04
N ASP A 18 29.28 -26.04 -9.97
CA ASP A 18 29.28 -27.06 -8.92
C ASP A 18 29.85 -26.48 -7.60
N SER A 19 29.00 -25.76 -6.86
CA SER A 19 29.14 -25.58 -5.40
C SER A 19 27.99 -26.33 -4.73
N PRO A 20 28.21 -27.18 -3.71
CA PRO A 20 27.11 -27.74 -2.93
C PRO A 20 26.72 -26.72 -1.87
N ASP A 21 26.04 -25.65 -2.27
CA ASP A 21 25.23 -24.90 -1.32
C ASP A 21 24.08 -25.83 -0.93
N VAL A 22 24.21 -26.49 0.22
CA VAL A 22 23.15 -27.32 0.80
C VAL A 22 22.12 -26.34 1.36
N CYS A 23 21.36 -25.73 0.46
CA CYS A 23 20.13 -25.06 0.80
C CYS A 23 19.01 -26.10 0.94
N ILE A 24 17.99 -25.74 1.69
CA ILE A 24 16.86 -26.56 2.08
C ILE A 24 15.74 -26.33 1.05
N GLU A 25 15.23 -27.43 0.50
CA GLU A 25 14.15 -27.41 -0.49
C GLU A 25 12.82 -26.94 0.15
N THR A 26 11.92 -26.41 -0.67
CA THR A 26 10.56 -26.03 -0.28
C THR A 26 9.85 -27.15 0.50
N GLY A 27 9.14 -26.77 1.56
CA GLY A 27 8.39 -27.65 2.47
C GLY A 27 9.24 -28.32 3.55
N VAL A 28 10.53 -27.99 3.66
CA VAL A 28 11.45 -28.58 4.64
C VAL A 28 11.82 -27.55 5.71
N ALA A 29 12.03 -28.02 6.94
CA ALA A 29 12.24 -27.15 8.08
C ALA A 29 13.51 -26.28 7.96
N CYS A 30 13.39 -25.01 8.32
CA CYS A 30 14.44 -23.99 8.28
C CYS A 30 14.45 -23.17 9.57
N THR A 31 15.53 -22.42 9.77
CA THR A 31 15.68 -21.50 10.91
C THR A 31 16.02 -20.07 10.48
N ALA A 32 16.34 -19.88 9.20
CA ALA A 32 16.58 -18.60 8.56
C ALA A 32 16.29 -18.70 7.06
N ASP A 33 15.94 -17.59 6.44
CA ASP A 33 15.76 -17.43 4.99
C ASP A 33 16.90 -17.99 4.15
N ALA A 34 18.14 -17.73 4.60
CA ALA A 34 19.36 -18.21 3.95
C ALA A 34 19.51 -19.74 3.99
N ASP A 35 18.75 -20.43 4.84
CA ASP A 35 18.72 -21.89 4.85
C ASP A 35 17.97 -22.42 3.63
N CYS A 36 17.02 -21.66 3.07
CA CYS A 36 16.14 -22.11 1.99
C CYS A 36 16.73 -21.82 0.62
N CYS A 37 16.58 -22.75 -0.33
CA CYS A 37 17.06 -22.55 -1.70
C CYS A 37 16.39 -21.36 -2.39
N VAL A 38 15.17 -21.09 -1.97
CA VAL A 38 14.29 -20.00 -2.43
C VAL A 38 14.43 -18.76 -1.56
N GLY A 39 15.28 -18.80 -0.53
CA GLY A 39 15.58 -17.65 0.31
C GLY A 39 14.47 -17.23 1.27
N ASN A 40 13.45 -18.07 1.50
CA ASN A 40 12.29 -17.73 2.33
C ASN A 40 11.99 -18.85 3.33
N CYS A 41 12.16 -18.55 4.61
CA CYS A 41 11.79 -19.41 5.73
C CYS A 41 10.56 -18.82 6.42
N ASP A 42 9.44 -19.55 6.44
CA ASP A 42 8.23 -19.09 7.10
C ASP A 42 8.41 -19.12 8.63
N ASP A 43 8.38 -17.96 9.28
CA ASP A 43 8.54 -17.83 10.74
C ASP A 43 7.42 -18.50 11.56
N THR A 44 6.25 -18.72 10.95
CA THR A 44 5.09 -19.35 11.59
C THR A 44 5.19 -20.87 11.52
N THR A 45 5.52 -21.43 10.35
CA THR A 45 5.58 -22.88 10.15
C THR A 45 6.98 -23.47 10.36
N GLY A 46 8.02 -22.62 10.29
CA GLY A 46 9.43 -23.01 10.33
C GLY A 46 9.85 -23.82 9.10
N LEU A 47 9.19 -23.64 7.95
CA LEU A 47 9.43 -24.38 6.71
C LEU A 47 9.87 -23.44 5.58
N CYS A 48 10.75 -23.92 4.71
CA CYS A 48 11.04 -23.24 3.46
C CYS A 48 9.78 -23.20 2.59
N PHE A 49 9.50 -22.06 1.96
CA PHE A 49 8.36 -21.95 1.07
C PHE A 49 8.75 -21.19 -0.20
N ASP A 50 8.17 -21.60 -1.33
CA ASP A 50 8.20 -20.78 -2.54
C ASP A 50 7.28 -19.58 -2.31
N GLY A 51 7.86 -18.47 -1.86
CA GLY A 51 7.18 -17.17 -1.91
C GLY A 51 6.95 -16.73 -3.35
N PRO A 52 6.16 -15.67 -3.57
CA PRO A 52 5.97 -15.15 -4.90
C PRO A 52 7.32 -14.67 -5.48
N GLU A 53 7.52 -14.74 -6.80
CA GLU A 53 8.76 -14.26 -7.47
C GLU A 53 8.92 -12.72 -7.42
N CYS A 54 8.09 -12.05 -6.63
CA CYS A 54 8.02 -10.60 -6.44
C CYS A 54 8.02 -10.28 -4.94
N VAL A 55 8.32 -9.03 -4.59
CA VAL A 55 8.29 -8.53 -3.22
C VAL A 55 7.04 -7.69 -2.95
N GLU A 56 6.66 -7.64 -1.67
CA GLU A 56 5.48 -6.93 -1.19
C GLU A 56 5.63 -5.40 -1.23
N THR A 57 4.51 -4.70 -1.09
CA THR A 57 4.46 -3.24 -0.98
C THR A 57 5.33 -2.75 0.18
N GLY A 58 6.15 -1.71 -0.05
CA GLY A 58 7.09 -1.16 0.92
C GLY A 58 8.50 -1.73 0.88
N VAL A 59 8.72 -2.84 0.18
CA VAL A 59 10.04 -3.43 0.03
C VAL A 59 10.81 -2.74 -1.11
N ALA A 60 12.13 -2.66 -0.96
CA ALA A 60 12.99 -2.06 -1.98
C ALA A 60 12.95 -2.83 -3.29
N CYS A 61 12.93 -2.10 -4.40
CA CYS A 61 12.84 -2.62 -5.76
C CYS A 61 13.78 -1.86 -6.70
N ALA A 62 14.09 -2.47 -7.85
CA ALA A 62 14.86 -1.85 -8.92
C ALA A 62 14.06 -1.71 -10.23
N ALA A 63 13.00 -2.51 -10.40
CA ALA A 63 12.10 -2.49 -11.53
C ALA A 63 10.66 -2.82 -11.10
N ASP A 64 9.67 -2.38 -11.89
CA ASP A 64 8.25 -2.66 -11.65
C ASP A 64 7.93 -4.14 -11.46
N ALA A 65 8.62 -5.01 -12.22
CA ALA A 65 8.43 -6.46 -12.16
C ALA A 65 8.93 -7.08 -10.85
N ASP A 66 9.74 -6.37 -10.07
CA ASP A 66 10.16 -6.84 -8.75
C ASP A 66 8.99 -6.78 -7.76
N CYS A 67 7.98 -5.94 -8.00
CA CYS A 67 6.87 -5.70 -7.10
C CYS A 67 5.66 -6.53 -7.49
N CYS A 68 4.99 -7.16 -6.51
CA CYS A 68 3.78 -7.94 -6.82
C CYS A 68 2.66 -7.08 -7.40
N VAL A 69 2.58 -5.82 -6.97
CA VAL A 69 1.66 -4.81 -7.53
C VAL A 69 2.13 -4.23 -8.88
N GLY A 70 3.30 -4.63 -9.38
CA GLY A 70 3.82 -4.22 -10.68
C GLY A 70 4.24 -2.74 -10.76
N ASN A 71 4.60 -2.12 -9.63
CA ASN A 71 4.98 -0.71 -9.58
C ASN A 71 6.09 -0.47 -8.55
N CYS A 72 7.28 -0.13 -9.05
CA CYS A 72 8.41 0.33 -8.26
C CYS A 72 8.45 1.86 -8.31
N ASP A 73 8.17 2.53 -7.19
CA ASP A 73 8.15 4.00 -7.16
C ASP A 73 9.57 4.54 -7.35
N ASP A 74 9.85 5.16 -8.50
CA ASP A 74 11.15 5.73 -8.85
C ASP A 74 11.68 6.78 -7.85
N THR A 75 10.78 7.40 -7.07
CA THR A 75 11.12 8.42 -6.07
C THR A 75 11.61 7.79 -4.77
N THR A 76 10.97 6.70 -4.32
CA THR A 76 11.30 6.04 -3.06
C THR A 76 12.22 4.83 -3.23
N GLY A 77 12.24 4.23 -4.41
CA GLY A 77 12.86 2.93 -4.70
C GLY A 77 12.16 1.78 -4.00
N LEU A 78 10.87 1.93 -3.66
CA LEU A 78 10.06 0.94 -2.96
C LEU A 78 8.85 0.53 -3.78
N CYS A 79 8.40 -0.71 -3.61
CA CYS A 79 7.15 -1.17 -4.19
C CYS A 79 5.99 -0.36 -3.63
N ALA A 80 5.16 0.19 -4.52
CA ALA A 80 4.09 1.08 -4.14
C ALA A 80 2.79 0.72 -4.83
N ARG A 81 1.72 0.54 -4.07
CA ARG A 81 0.39 0.33 -4.61
C ARG A 81 -0.17 1.63 -5.18
N THR A 82 -0.92 1.51 -6.27
CA THR A 82 -1.73 2.62 -6.79
C THR A 82 -3.18 2.41 -6.37
N VAL A 83 -3.77 3.38 -5.68
CA VAL A 83 -5.17 3.32 -5.25
C VAL A 83 -6.08 3.12 -6.47
N GLY A 84 -7.00 2.15 -6.38
CA GLY A 84 -7.91 1.78 -7.47
C GLY A 84 -7.31 0.90 -8.56
N VAL A 85 -6.03 0.52 -8.46
CA VAL A 85 -5.40 -0.51 -9.30
C VAL A 85 -5.13 -1.72 -8.41
N CYS A 86 -5.52 -2.90 -8.89
CA CYS A 86 -5.44 -4.13 -8.12
C CYS A 86 -5.22 -5.34 -9.04
N LEU A 87 -4.74 -6.41 -8.42
CA LEU A 87 -4.44 -7.69 -9.02
C LEU A 87 -5.69 -8.57 -9.15
N THR A 88 -5.71 -9.43 -10.16
CA THR A 88 -6.82 -10.33 -10.46
C THR A 88 -6.64 -11.70 -9.81
N GLU A 89 -7.68 -12.53 -9.83
CA GLU A 89 -7.63 -13.88 -9.29
C GLU A 89 -6.43 -14.69 -9.80
N GLY A 90 -5.69 -15.29 -8.87
CA GLY A 90 -4.51 -16.13 -9.15
C GLY A 90 -3.20 -15.36 -9.35
N ASP A 91 -3.23 -14.02 -9.43
CA ASP A 91 -2.01 -13.21 -9.45
C ASP A 91 -1.30 -13.28 -8.09
N ALA A 92 0.03 -13.20 -8.13
CA ALA A 92 0.87 -13.19 -6.94
C ALA A 92 0.70 -11.89 -6.14
N CYS A 93 0.49 -11.97 -4.83
CA CYS A 93 0.25 -10.81 -3.96
C CYS A 93 1.09 -10.89 -2.68
N GLY A 94 1.37 -9.72 -2.09
CA GLY A 94 2.01 -9.62 -0.78
C GLY A 94 0.99 -9.44 0.35
N SER A 95 -0.13 -8.79 0.06
CA SER A 95 -1.17 -8.48 1.04
C SER A 95 -2.56 -8.45 0.41
N GLY A 96 -3.60 -8.58 1.24
CA GLY A 96 -4.99 -8.53 0.80
C GLY A 96 -5.31 -7.32 -0.10
N PRO A 97 -4.95 -6.08 0.30
CA PRO A 97 -5.23 -4.88 -0.48
C PRO A 97 -4.53 -4.75 -1.84
N ASP A 98 -3.61 -5.67 -2.19
CA ASP A 98 -3.05 -5.78 -3.54
C ASP A 98 -4.08 -6.36 -4.52
N CYS A 99 -5.00 -7.19 -4.02
CA CYS A 99 -6.00 -7.92 -4.80
C CYS A 99 -7.30 -7.14 -4.94
N CYS A 100 -7.97 -7.26 -6.08
CA CYS A 100 -9.30 -6.65 -6.25
C CYS A 100 -10.36 -7.28 -5.33
N SER A 101 -10.11 -8.52 -4.88
CA SER A 101 -10.88 -9.21 -3.86
C SER A 101 -10.57 -8.76 -2.43
N PHE A 102 -9.51 -7.97 -2.21
CA PHE A 102 -8.96 -7.67 -0.89
C PHE A 102 -8.49 -8.90 -0.10
N ALA A 103 -8.28 -10.05 -0.77
CA ALA A 103 -7.90 -11.30 -0.13
C ALA A 103 -6.68 -11.93 -0.82
N CYS A 104 -5.59 -12.06 -0.07
CA CYS A 104 -4.33 -12.65 -0.50
C CYS A 104 -4.04 -13.87 0.37
N VAL A 105 -4.31 -15.06 -0.15
CA VAL A 105 -4.15 -16.33 0.58
C VAL A 105 -3.13 -17.17 -0.16
N ASP A 106 -2.18 -17.74 0.57
CA ASP A 106 -1.06 -18.48 0.00
C ASP A 106 -0.35 -17.70 -1.12
N PHE A 107 -0.15 -16.39 -0.89
CA PHE A 107 0.46 -15.43 -1.82
C PHE A 107 -0.25 -15.28 -3.16
N GLN A 108 -1.53 -15.65 -3.24
CA GLN A 108 -2.35 -15.49 -4.44
C GLN A 108 -3.65 -14.77 -4.14
N CYS A 109 -4.07 -13.93 -5.09
CA CYS A 109 -5.36 -13.27 -5.01
C CYS A 109 -6.49 -14.29 -5.15
N LEU A 110 -7.36 -14.35 -4.13
CA LEU A 110 -8.58 -15.16 -4.21
C LEU A 110 -9.56 -14.56 -5.22
N GLY A 111 -10.32 -15.42 -5.92
CA GLY A 111 -11.37 -15.00 -6.84
C GLY A 111 -12.63 -14.45 -6.18
N GLY A 112 -12.84 -14.77 -4.89
CA GLY A 112 -13.96 -14.25 -4.10
C GLY A 112 -13.56 -13.04 -3.28
N GLN A 113 -14.51 -12.14 -3.00
CA GLN A 113 -14.35 -11.04 -2.05
C GLN A 113 -13.83 -11.57 -0.70
N CYS A 114 -12.95 -10.80 -0.06
CA CYS A 114 -12.49 -11.05 1.30
C CYS A 114 -13.67 -11.23 2.26
N VAL A 115 -13.40 -12.01 3.30
CA VAL A 115 -14.32 -12.23 4.41
C VAL A 115 -14.39 -10.94 5.23
N SER A 116 -15.59 -10.39 5.34
CA SER A 116 -15.83 -9.17 6.12
C SER A 116 -15.64 -9.40 7.62
N ASP A 117 -15.40 -8.32 8.33
CA ASP A 117 -15.21 -8.29 9.77
C ASP A 117 -16.35 -9.01 10.52
N GLY A 118 -15.96 -9.85 11.49
CA GLY A 118 -16.86 -10.66 12.32
C GLY A 118 -17.42 -11.92 11.65
N ALA A 119 -17.14 -12.15 10.36
CA ALA A 119 -17.49 -13.40 9.69
C ALA A 119 -16.39 -14.47 9.87
N ALA A 120 -16.75 -15.73 9.61
CA ALA A 120 -15.87 -16.87 9.87
C ALA A 120 -14.71 -16.97 8.87
N CYS A 121 -13.52 -17.25 9.38
CA CYS A 121 -12.29 -17.42 8.62
C CYS A 121 -11.46 -18.59 9.17
N THR A 122 -10.55 -19.09 8.34
CA THR A 122 -9.50 -20.03 8.75
C THR A 122 -8.12 -19.41 8.66
N ASP A 123 -7.93 -18.42 7.77
CA ASP A 123 -6.64 -17.83 7.48
C ASP A 123 -6.70 -16.30 7.49
N ASN A 124 -5.59 -15.67 7.91
CA ASN A 124 -5.49 -14.20 8.01
C ASN A 124 -5.75 -13.50 6.67
N GLY A 125 -5.24 -14.07 5.58
CA GLY A 125 -5.34 -13.54 4.22
C GLY A 125 -6.75 -13.55 3.63
N GLU A 126 -7.69 -14.30 4.24
CA GLU A 126 -9.10 -14.29 3.84
C GLU A 126 -9.80 -13.02 4.29
N CYS A 127 -9.36 -12.43 5.40
CA CYS A 127 -10.03 -11.31 6.04
C CYS A 127 -9.67 -9.99 5.37
N CYS A 128 -10.66 -9.11 5.17
CA CYS A 128 -10.43 -7.77 4.61
C CYS A 128 -9.45 -6.94 5.47
N GLY A 129 -9.49 -7.13 6.79
CA GLY A 129 -8.55 -6.55 7.75
C GLY A 129 -7.24 -7.32 7.95
N GLY A 130 -7.05 -8.45 7.26
CA GLY A 130 -5.81 -9.24 7.29
C GLY A 130 -5.57 -10.03 8.58
N LEU A 131 -6.57 -10.20 9.45
CA LEU A 131 -6.42 -10.93 10.70
C LEU A 131 -7.63 -11.82 11.01
N CYS A 132 -7.37 -13.12 11.12
CA CYS A 132 -8.32 -14.13 11.57
C CYS A 132 -8.03 -14.48 13.04
N THR A 133 -8.89 -14.05 13.96
CA THR A 133 -8.74 -14.31 15.41
C THR A 133 -9.93 -15.09 15.92
N ASP A 134 -9.67 -16.18 16.66
CA ASP A 134 -10.71 -17.06 17.19
C ASP A 134 -11.69 -17.59 16.12
N GLY A 135 -11.19 -17.76 14.88
CA GLY A 135 -11.97 -18.21 13.72
C GLY A 135 -12.90 -17.15 13.12
N LEU A 136 -12.72 -15.88 13.48
CA LEU A 136 -13.49 -14.75 12.96
C LEU A 136 -12.54 -13.64 12.47
N CYS A 137 -12.93 -12.94 11.41
CA CYS A 137 -12.18 -11.79 10.93
C CYS A 137 -12.24 -10.65 11.95
N ALA A 138 -11.09 -10.23 12.43
CA ALA A 138 -10.99 -9.13 13.37
C ALA A 138 -11.09 -7.80 12.62
N ALA A 139 -11.92 -6.89 13.15
CA ALA A 139 -12.03 -5.55 12.58
C ALA A 139 -10.74 -4.76 12.84
N LEU A 140 -10.14 -4.24 11.77
CA LEU A 140 -8.95 -3.40 11.85
C LEU A 140 -9.27 -2.00 12.41
N ASN A 141 -10.50 -1.55 12.16
CA ASN A 141 -11.06 -0.31 12.68
C ASN A 141 -12.47 -0.57 13.25
N ILE A 142 -12.74 -0.05 14.45
CA ILE A 142 -14.03 -0.22 15.13
C ILE A 142 -15.01 0.95 14.90
N GLU A 143 -14.53 2.07 14.37
CA GLU A 143 -15.32 3.29 14.15
C GLU A 143 -15.99 3.29 12.77
N CYS A 144 -15.27 2.80 11.76
CA CYS A 144 -15.74 2.65 10.38
C CYS A 144 -15.20 1.35 9.78
N ARG A 145 -15.85 0.88 8.72
CA ARG A 145 -15.44 -0.32 7.98
C ARG A 145 -14.35 0.04 6.98
N THR A 146 -13.28 -0.74 6.97
CA THR A 146 -12.21 -0.58 6.00
C THR A 146 -12.60 -1.10 4.63
N SER A 147 -11.86 -0.71 3.60
CA SER A 147 -12.05 -1.15 2.22
C SER A 147 -12.11 -2.67 2.10
N GLY A 148 -13.01 -3.16 1.22
CA GLY A 148 -13.30 -4.58 1.04
C GLY A 148 -14.41 -5.13 1.95
N ASN A 149 -14.73 -4.48 3.06
CA ASN A 149 -15.83 -4.91 3.93
C ASN A 149 -17.20 -4.61 3.33
N ALA A 150 -18.20 -5.44 3.64
CA ALA A 150 -19.58 -5.17 3.27
C ALA A 150 -20.10 -3.87 3.91
N CYS A 151 -21.00 -3.15 3.23
CA CYS A 151 -21.61 -1.90 3.68
C CYS A 151 -23.03 -1.74 3.11
N ALA A 152 -23.85 -0.94 3.79
CA ALA A 152 -25.17 -0.54 3.29
C ALA A 152 -25.25 0.94 2.90
N THR A 153 -24.39 1.78 3.48
CA THR A 153 -24.34 3.22 3.21
C THR A 153 -22.92 3.74 3.19
N ASN A 154 -22.68 4.82 2.45
CA ASN A 154 -21.38 5.48 2.35
C ASN A 154 -20.76 5.82 3.71
N GLY A 155 -21.57 6.24 4.68
CA GLY A 155 -21.09 6.62 6.01
C GLY A 155 -20.62 5.45 6.88
N GLU A 156 -20.76 4.21 6.43
CA GLU A 156 -20.18 3.04 7.12
C GLU A 156 -18.71 2.85 6.80
N CYS A 157 -18.24 3.37 5.65
CA CYS A 157 -16.90 3.13 5.13
C CYS A 157 -15.95 4.23 5.56
N CYS A 158 -14.73 3.88 5.97
CA CYS A 158 -13.68 4.86 6.26
C CYS A 158 -13.36 5.71 5.02
N SER A 159 -13.50 5.12 3.82
CA SER A 159 -13.37 5.80 2.54
C SER A 159 -14.56 6.71 2.19
N GLY A 160 -15.65 6.69 2.97
CA GLY A 160 -16.88 7.43 2.65
C GLY A 160 -17.62 6.93 1.40
N LEU A 161 -17.25 5.77 0.84
CA LEU A 161 -17.89 5.22 -0.36
C LEU A 161 -18.26 3.75 -0.16
N CYS A 162 -19.56 3.48 -0.22
CA CYS A 162 -20.12 2.15 -0.35
C CYS A 162 -20.51 1.95 -1.83
N ASN A 163 -19.83 1.05 -2.51
CA ASN A 163 -20.05 0.84 -3.93
C ASN A 163 -21.42 0.15 -4.20
N PRO A 164 -21.87 0.09 -5.47
CA PRO A 164 -23.16 -0.53 -5.82
C PRO A 164 -23.30 -2.01 -5.45
N ASP A 165 -22.17 -2.72 -5.27
CA ASP A 165 -22.13 -4.12 -4.86
C ASP A 165 -22.23 -4.27 -3.32
N GLY A 166 -22.31 -3.16 -2.59
CA GLY A 166 -22.42 -3.14 -1.14
C GLY A 166 -21.09 -3.41 -0.45
N ILE A 167 -19.98 -2.96 -1.04
CA ILE A 167 -18.62 -3.11 -0.52
C ILE A 167 -17.98 -1.72 -0.35
N CYS A 168 -17.23 -1.53 0.75
CA CYS A 168 -16.46 -0.32 0.97
C CYS A 168 -15.35 -0.21 -0.06
N ASP A 169 -15.34 0.88 -0.82
CA ASP A 169 -14.40 1.11 -1.91
C ASP A 169 -13.43 2.25 -1.53
N GLY A 170 -12.14 1.94 -1.48
CA GLY A 170 -11.07 2.87 -1.15
C GLY A 170 -10.66 3.79 -2.30
N ALA A 171 -11.16 3.57 -3.52
CA ALA A 171 -10.82 4.34 -4.72
C ALA A 171 -11.51 5.72 -4.78
N VAL A 172 -11.48 6.46 -3.67
CA VAL A 172 -12.05 7.82 -3.54
C VAL A 172 -11.01 8.92 -3.70
N SER A 173 -9.72 8.58 -3.65
CA SER A 173 -8.61 9.50 -3.68
C SER A 173 -7.37 8.89 -4.35
N PHE A 174 -6.28 9.65 -4.44
CA PHE A 174 -4.98 9.18 -4.90
C PHE A 174 -4.14 8.52 -3.79
N CYS A 175 -4.64 8.53 -2.55
CA CYS A 175 -4.06 7.91 -1.37
C CYS A 175 -5.18 7.33 -0.49
N VAL A 176 -4.81 6.47 0.44
CA VAL A 176 -5.72 5.78 1.36
C VAL A 176 -6.19 6.74 2.45
N GLN A 177 -7.51 6.73 2.72
CA GLN A 177 -8.15 7.61 3.69
C GLN A 177 -7.77 7.27 5.12
N THR A 178 -7.81 8.26 6.00
CA THR A 178 -7.63 8.04 7.44
C THR A 178 -8.63 7.01 7.97
N GLY A 179 -8.15 6.09 8.79
CA GLY A 179 -8.90 4.97 9.36
C GLY A 179 -9.01 3.74 8.45
N ASP A 180 -8.62 3.85 7.18
CA ASP A 180 -8.67 2.74 6.22
C ASP A 180 -7.36 1.94 6.16
N THR A 181 -7.38 0.78 5.50
CA THR A 181 -6.31 -0.23 5.52
C THR A 181 -5.08 0.17 4.71
N CYS A 182 -3.90 0.05 5.33
CA CYS A 182 -2.60 0.32 4.72
C CYS A 182 -1.56 -0.75 5.05
N THR A 183 -0.49 -0.77 4.27
CA THR A 183 0.71 -1.57 4.49
C THR A 183 1.94 -0.69 4.76
N THR A 184 1.93 0.56 4.27
CA THR A 184 3.07 1.47 4.40
C THR A 184 2.64 2.93 4.54
N ASP A 185 3.50 3.73 5.17
CA ASP A 185 3.28 5.16 5.38
C ASP A 185 2.94 5.97 4.12
N PRO A 186 3.63 5.77 2.97
CA PRO A 186 3.39 6.60 1.78
C PRO A 186 2.04 6.38 1.12
N GLU A 187 1.33 5.29 1.44
CA GLU A 187 -0.01 5.03 0.91
C GLU A 187 -1.07 5.92 1.56
N CYS A 188 -0.85 6.34 2.80
CA CYS A 188 -1.82 7.10 3.58
C CYS A 188 -1.82 8.58 3.20
N CYS A 189 -3.01 9.16 3.02
CA CYS A 189 -3.12 10.61 2.83
C CYS A 189 -2.60 11.40 4.04
N GLY A 190 -2.72 10.81 5.24
CA GLY A 190 -2.13 11.30 6.49
C GLY A 190 -0.64 10.99 6.68
N GLY A 191 -0.04 10.19 5.79
CA GLY A 191 1.40 9.93 5.72
C GLY A 191 1.96 8.99 6.78
N LEU A 192 1.10 8.28 7.51
CA LEU A 192 1.52 7.29 8.51
C LEU A 192 0.55 6.11 8.50
N CYS A 193 1.10 4.92 8.36
CA CYS A 193 0.40 3.66 8.50
C CYS A 193 0.64 3.09 9.89
N ASN A 194 -0.38 3.12 10.74
CA ASN A 194 -0.27 2.63 12.11
C ASN A 194 -0.47 1.12 12.16
N ILE A 195 0.64 0.38 12.05
CA ILE A 195 0.67 -1.08 12.12
C ILE A 195 1.00 -1.51 13.55
N THR A 196 0.22 -2.45 14.10
CA THR A 196 0.52 -3.04 15.41
C THR A 196 1.58 -4.13 15.25
N ASP A 197 2.47 -4.26 16.23
CA ASP A 197 3.55 -5.28 16.20
C ASP A 197 3.02 -6.68 15.83
N GLY A 198 3.57 -7.23 14.75
CA GLY A 198 3.21 -8.57 14.23
C GLY A 198 2.00 -8.62 13.30
N ALA A 199 1.36 -7.48 12.98
CA ALA A 199 0.33 -7.41 11.95
C ALA A 199 0.93 -7.05 10.58
N LEU A 200 0.34 -7.59 9.51
CA LEU A 200 0.69 -7.23 8.13
C LEU A 200 0.03 -5.91 7.69
N LEU A 201 -1.16 -5.63 8.22
CA LEU A 201 -1.97 -4.47 7.87
C LEU A 201 -2.13 -3.53 9.07
N GLY A 202 -2.23 -2.24 8.78
CA GLY A 202 -2.51 -1.18 9.75
C GLY A 202 -3.62 -0.25 9.27
N THR A 203 -3.86 0.80 10.05
CA THR A 203 -4.80 1.87 9.69
C THR A 203 -4.06 3.16 9.38
N CYS A 204 -4.50 3.86 8.34
CA CYS A 204 -3.97 5.17 8.03
C CYS A 204 -4.33 6.19 9.11
N ILE A 205 -3.34 6.98 9.51
CA ILE A 205 -3.53 8.10 10.43
C ILE A 205 -2.79 9.33 9.93
N VAL A 206 -3.16 10.49 10.45
CA VAL A 206 -2.45 11.74 10.16
C VAL A 206 -1.21 11.84 11.06
N ALA A 207 -0.04 12.00 10.44
CA ALA A 207 1.21 12.20 11.13
C ALA A 207 1.13 13.42 12.09
N PRO A 208 1.48 13.26 13.38
CA PRO A 208 1.29 14.32 14.36
C PRO A 208 2.28 15.46 14.16
N SER A 209 1.80 16.62 13.71
CA SER A 209 2.61 17.83 13.54
C SER A 209 2.26 18.91 14.56
N SER A 210 3.26 19.36 15.31
CA SER A 210 3.12 20.49 16.25
C SER A 210 3.03 21.79 15.44
N GLY A 211 1.89 22.47 15.49
CA GLY A 211 1.67 23.76 14.81
C GLY A 211 0.77 23.71 13.58
N ALA A 212 0.27 22.53 13.18
CA ALA A 212 -0.77 22.44 12.17
C ALA A 212 -2.08 23.05 12.68
N THR A 213 -2.77 23.80 11.81
CA THR A 213 -3.99 24.55 12.12
C THR A 213 -5.24 23.67 12.27
N GLY A 214 -5.10 22.34 12.36
CA GLY A 214 -6.22 21.39 12.36
C GLY A 214 -6.99 21.38 11.03
N CYS A 215 -6.31 21.68 9.93
CA CYS A 215 -6.87 21.57 8.57
C CYS A 215 -6.67 20.14 8.03
N THR A 216 -7.48 19.78 7.05
CA THR A 216 -7.47 18.48 6.38
C THR A 216 -6.40 18.46 5.28
N VAL A 217 -5.58 17.41 5.27
CA VAL A 217 -4.45 17.26 4.34
C VAL A 217 -4.91 16.84 2.95
N ALA A 218 -4.06 17.07 1.95
CA ALA A 218 -4.34 16.67 0.57
C ALA A 218 -4.65 15.17 0.48
N GLY A 219 -5.70 14.85 -0.28
CA GLY A 219 -6.15 13.49 -0.51
C GLY A 219 -7.24 13.01 0.43
N GLU A 220 -7.38 13.58 1.63
CA GLU A 220 -8.49 13.24 2.53
C GLU A 220 -9.81 13.84 2.03
N LEU A 221 -10.92 13.15 2.34
CA LEU A 221 -12.27 13.62 2.06
C LEU A 221 -12.53 15.00 2.68
N CYS A 222 -13.37 15.79 2.00
CA CYS A 222 -13.83 17.09 2.47
C CYS A 222 -15.31 17.29 2.14
N GLU A 223 -16.02 18.02 2.99
CA GLU A 223 -17.47 18.23 2.84
C GLU A 223 -17.82 19.60 2.22
N GLN A 224 -16.90 20.57 2.24
CA GLN A 224 -17.12 21.94 1.75
C GLN A 224 -16.25 22.28 0.53
N GLY A 225 -16.77 21.96 -0.66
CA GLY A 225 -16.25 22.41 -1.95
C GLY A 225 -16.64 23.86 -2.27
N ALA A 226 -15.77 24.59 -2.97
CA ALA A 226 -16.09 25.93 -3.44
C ALA A 226 -17.16 25.87 -4.55
N ASP A 227 -18.26 26.61 -4.42
CA ASP A 227 -19.19 26.84 -5.52
C ASP A 227 -18.55 27.83 -6.50
N TYR A 228 -18.15 27.36 -7.70
CA TYR A 228 -17.62 28.23 -8.77
C TYR A 228 -18.75 28.89 -9.57
N ALA A 229 -19.75 29.45 -8.87
CA ALA A 229 -20.93 30.04 -9.47
C ALA A 229 -20.98 31.58 -9.33
N GLY A 230 -19.88 32.27 -9.69
CA GLY A 230 -19.91 33.64 -10.22
C GLY A 230 -20.43 34.81 -9.34
N GLU A 231 -20.74 34.60 -8.07
CA GLU A 231 -21.22 35.64 -7.13
C GLU A 231 -20.22 35.77 -5.92
N PRO A 232 -20.35 36.76 -4.99
CA PRO A 232 -19.20 37.35 -4.31
C PRO A 232 -18.44 36.36 -3.40
N LEU A 233 -17.28 35.91 -3.89
CA LEU A 233 -16.24 35.07 -3.27
C LEU A 233 -16.69 34.29 -2.03
N GLU A 234 -17.34 33.15 -2.29
CA GLU A 234 -17.52 32.05 -1.34
C GLU A 234 -16.17 31.48 -0.87
N ILE A 235 -16.19 30.88 0.32
CA ILE A 235 -15.01 30.38 1.06
C ILE A 235 -14.22 29.42 0.18
N CYS A 236 -13.03 29.82 -0.30
CA CYS A 236 -12.13 28.90 -1.00
C CYS A 236 -11.76 27.71 -0.08
N GLY A 237 -12.30 26.54 -0.42
CA GLY A 237 -11.98 25.19 0.06
C GLY A 237 -11.86 24.93 1.56
N GLY A 238 -12.66 25.64 2.36
CA GLY A 238 -13.07 25.20 3.69
C GLY A 238 -11.96 24.67 4.60
N GLU A 239 -12.11 23.39 4.97
CA GLU A 239 -11.27 22.65 5.93
C GLU A 239 -9.91 22.21 5.39
N CYS A 240 -9.72 22.19 4.07
CA CYS A 240 -8.48 21.74 3.44
C CYS A 240 -7.33 22.72 3.69
N CYS A 241 -6.13 22.20 3.98
CA CYS A 241 -4.94 23.03 4.13
C CYS A 241 -4.60 23.76 2.82
N SER A 242 -4.83 23.12 1.67
CA SER A 242 -4.73 23.71 0.33
C SER A 242 -5.82 24.73 -0.01
N ARG A 243 -6.88 24.83 0.80
CA ARG A 243 -8.08 25.63 0.51
C ARG A 243 -8.74 25.26 -0.82
N ALA A 244 -8.62 23.99 -1.22
CA ALA A 244 -9.20 23.45 -2.43
C ALA A 244 -9.86 22.09 -2.13
N CYS A 245 -11.19 22.06 -2.13
CA CYS A 245 -11.98 20.85 -1.98
C CYS A 245 -12.76 20.64 -3.27
N PHE A 246 -12.43 19.59 -4.03
CA PHE A 246 -12.97 19.34 -5.37
C PHE A 246 -13.12 17.85 -5.66
N PRO A 247 -13.97 17.49 -6.65
CA PRO A 247 -14.16 16.11 -7.06
C PRO A 247 -12.86 15.45 -7.54
N PHE A 248 -12.65 14.20 -7.14
CA PHE A 248 -11.58 13.34 -7.64
C PHE A 248 -12.11 12.15 -8.41
N GLY A 249 -11.48 11.87 -9.55
CA GLY A 249 -11.71 10.65 -10.31
C GLY A 249 -13.18 10.41 -10.71
N PRO A 250 -13.55 9.15 -10.99
CA PRO A 250 -14.89 8.77 -11.41
C PRO A 250 -15.89 8.66 -10.25
N SER A 251 -15.43 8.49 -9.00
CA SER A 251 -16.29 8.43 -7.81
C SER A 251 -17.01 9.75 -7.54
N GLY A 252 -16.41 10.87 -7.98
CA GLY A 252 -16.91 12.22 -7.72
C GLY A 252 -16.80 12.64 -6.25
N ALA A 253 -16.11 11.85 -5.43
CA ALA A 253 -15.84 12.17 -4.04
C ALA A 253 -15.05 13.49 -3.97
N LEU A 254 -15.44 14.37 -3.04
CA LEU A 254 -14.72 15.60 -2.80
C LEU A 254 -13.53 15.31 -1.89
N ILE A 255 -12.33 15.65 -2.36
CA ILE A 255 -11.10 15.53 -1.57
C ILE A 255 -10.36 16.86 -1.54
N CYS A 256 -9.54 17.03 -0.52
CA CYS A 256 -8.57 18.12 -0.46
C CYS A 256 -7.55 17.98 -1.59
N GLN A 257 -7.57 18.90 -2.54
CA GLN A 257 -6.70 18.85 -3.70
C GLN A 257 -5.27 19.18 -3.30
N PRO A 258 -4.26 18.50 -3.89
CA PRO A 258 -2.87 18.87 -3.70
C PRO A 258 -2.63 20.34 -4.06
N PRO A 259 -1.91 21.11 -3.24
CA PRO A 259 -1.56 22.48 -3.58
C PRO A 259 -0.64 22.50 -4.81
N SER A 260 -0.77 23.54 -5.64
CA SER A 260 0.17 23.80 -6.74
C SER A 260 1.35 24.61 -6.21
N GLY A 261 2.54 24.00 -6.22
CA GLY A 261 3.77 24.61 -5.69
C GLY A 261 4.19 24.00 -4.36
N CYS A 262 4.50 24.84 -3.37
CA CYS A 262 4.90 24.39 -2.04
C CYS A 262 3.70 23.93 -1.20
N LYS A 263 3.97 23.09 -0.20
CA LYS A 263 3.03 22.56 0.77
C LYS A 263 2.84 23.56 1.92
N PRO A 264 1.64 24.16 2.10
CA PRO A 264 1.37 25.06 3.22
C PRO A 264 1.40 24.33 4.57
N THR A 265 1.47 25.11 5.65
CA THR A 265 1.44 24.57 7.02
C THR A 265 0.24 23.64 7.23
N GLY A 266 0.53 22.44 7.73
CA GLY A 266 -0.47 21.39 7.96
C GLY A 266 -0.47 20.30 6.89
N GLU A 267 0.00 20.58 5.68
CA GLU A 267 0.20 19.56 4.63
C GLU A 267 1.43 18.69 4.87
N LEU A 268 1.42 17.50 4.28
CA LEU A 268 2.59 16.62 4.23
C LEU A 268 3.61 17.12 3.20
N CYS A 269 4.86 17.21 3.65
CA CYS A 269 6.05 17.39 2.82
C CYS A 269 6.87 16.09 2.87
N ARG A 270 7.66 15.79 1.83
CA ARG A 270 8.65 14.70 1.89
C ARG A 270 10.03 15.24 2.28
N ASP A 271 10.37 16.42 1.77
CA ASP A 271 11.61 17.12 2.13
C ASP A 271 11.36 18.61 2.41
N ASP A 272 12.35 19.26 3.04
CA ASP A 272 12.27 20.68 3.44
C ASP A 272 11.92 21.59 2.26
N SER A 273 12.41 21.27 1.05
CA SER A 273 12.14 22.04 -0.16
C SER A 273 10.69 21.94 -0.65
N ASP A 274 9.89 21.00 -0.16
CA ASP A 274 8.48 20.93 -0.53
C ASP A 274 7.64 21.89 0.31
N CYS A 275 8.08 22.19 1.54
CA CYS A 275 7.34 23.03 2.46
C CYS A 275 7.42 24.51 2.08
N CYS A 276 6.30 25.22 2.18
CA CYS A 276 6.31 26.68 2.04
C CYS A 276 7.16 27.31 3.14
N GLY A 277 8.11 28.17 2.76
CA GLY A 277 9.13 28.70 3.66
C GLY A 277 10.39 27.83 3.83
N GLY A 278 10.48 26.70 3.12
CA GLY A 278 11.68 25.88 3.07
C GLY A 278 12.76 26.43 2.13
N PRO A 279 13.97 25.83 2.10
CA PRO A 279 15.05 26.25 1.21
C PRO A 279 14.62 26.24 -0.26
N GLY A 280 14.72 27.40 -0.93
CA GLY A 280 14.34 27.54 -2.34
C GLY A 280 12.85 27.81 -2.59
N GLN A 281 12.03 27.91 -1.54
CA GLN A 281 10.60 28.22 -1.63
C GLN A 281 10.29 29.68 -1.27
N PRO A 282 9.07 30.18 -1.60
CA PRO A 282 8.62 31.50 -1.17
C PRO A 282 8.81 31.70 0.35
N ASP A 283 9.22 32.91 0.75
CA ASP A 283 9.46 33.35 2.14
C ASP A 283 10.67 32.73 2.88
N ASN A 284 11.60 32.11 2.16
CA ASN A 284 12.84 31.50 2.70
C ASN A 284 13.79 32.45 3.46
N ASP A 285 13.74 33.76 3.21
CA ASP A 285 14.60 34.74 3.87
C ASP A 285 14.17 35.05 5.33
N GLN A 286 12.97 34.60 5.74
CA GLN A 286 12.39 34.88 7.07
C GLN A 286 11.86 33.65 7.81
N SER A 287 11.78 32.48 7.15
CA SER A 287 11.16 31.29 7.70
C SER A 287 12.13 30.11 7.78
N ASN A 288 12.15 29.43 8.94
CA ASN A 288 12.93 28.22 9.20
C ASN A 288 12.01 27.00 9.17
N VAL A 289 11.21 26.85 8.12
CA VAL A 289 10.30 25.69 8.01
C VAL A 289 11.13 24.47 7.60
N MET A 290 10.98 23.39 8.36
CA MET A 290 11.63 22.11 8.10
C MET A 290 10.58 21.02 8.07
N CYS A 291 10.77 20.06 7.18
CA CYS A 291 10.02 18.81 7.14
C CYS A 291 10.41 17.99 8.37
N ARG A 292 9.42 17.67 9.20
CA ARG A 292 9.64 16.77 10.32
C ARG A 292 9.50 15.34 9.81
N LYS A 293 10.64 14.66 9.72
CA LYS A 293 10.74 13.23 9.43
C LYS A 293 10.41 12.40 10.66
#